data_AF-A0A1V3G9J7-F1
#
_entry.id   AF-A0A1V3G9J7-F1
#
_cell.length_a   1.000
_cell.length_b   1.000
_cell.length_c   1.000
_cell.angle_alpha   90.00
_cell.angle_beta   90.00
_cell.angle_gamma   90.00
#
_symmetry.space_group_name_H-M   'P 1'
#
loop_
_entity.id
_entity.type
_entity.pdbx_description
1 polymer ?
#
loop_
_entity_poly.entity_id
_entity_poly.type
_entity_poly.pdbx_seq_one_letter_code
_entity_poly.pdbx_strand_id
1 'polypeptide(L)' 'MSWFKKSPLYLVHLTISPGESFKAQQLLSTWGIPFKLEMSSSCILLKVKEEDIELAKNVVKFACIKTGDV' A
#
# COMPACT_ATOMS: atom_id res chain seq x y z
N MET A 1 9.11 -15.11 -20.10
CA MET A 1 7.77 -14.53 -20.34
C MET A 1 7.47 -13.58 -19.19
N SER A 2 7.48 -12.26 -19.42
CA SER A 2 7.21 -11.26 -18.37
C SER A 2 5.73 -11.28 -17.97
N TRP A 3 5.45 -11.70 -16.74
CA TRP A 3 4.12 -11.69 -16.10
C TRP A 3 3.46 -10.30 -16.03
N PHE A 4 4.20 -9.23 -16.34
CA PHE A 4 3.76 -7.84 -16.27
C PHE A 4 3.03 -7.31 -17.52
N LYS A 5 2.86 -8.12 -18.60
CA LYS A 5 2.32 -7.62 -19.89
C LYS A 5 0.79 -7.56 -20.01
N LYS A 6 0.02 -7.90 -18.97
CA LYS A 6 -1.42 -7.60 -18.89
C LYS A 6 -1.62 -6.66 -17.72
N SER A 7 -1.77 -5.38 -18.02
CA SER A 7 -1.88 -4.28 -17.07
C SER A 7 -2.65 -4.66 -15.81
N PRO A 8 -2.00 -4.77 -14.65
CA PRO A 8 -2.71 -4.68 -13.40
C PRO A 8 -3.02 -3.19 -13.24
N LEU A 9 -4.31 -2.84 -13.30
CA LEU A 9 -4.82 -1.52 -12.94
C LEU A 9 -4.50 -1.28 -11.47
N TYR A 10 -3.25 -0.94 -11.19
CA TYR A 10 -2.82 -0.54 -9.88
C TYR A 10 -3.36 0.88 -9.65
N LEU A 11 -4.55 0.97 -9.06
CA LEU A 11 -5.15 2.24 -8.68
C LEU A 11 -4.37 2.79 -7.48
N VAL A 12 -3.89 4.02 -7.62
CA VAL A 12 -3.32 4.77 -6.51
C VAL A 12 -4.47 5.08 -5.56
N HIS A 13 -4.48 4.46 -4.39
CA HIS A 13 -5.57 4.69 -3.44
C HIS A 13 -5.08 5.31 -2.12
N LEU A 14 -3.80 5.15 -1.77
CA LEU A 14 -3.34 5.47 -0.42
C LEU A 14 -2.05 6.28 -0.46
N THR A 15 -2.17 7.52 0.02
CA THR A 15 -1.05 8.40 0.34
C THR A 15 -0.64 8.14 1.77
N ILE A 16 0.56 7.61 1.97
CA ILE A 16 1.12 7.27 3.28
C ILE A 16 2.35 8.13 3.56
N SER A 17 2.48 8.57 4.81
CA SER A 17 3.66 9.29 5.29
C SER A 17 4.89 8.38 5.28
N PRO A 18 6.11 8.92 5.08
CA PRO A 18 7.34 8.14 5.04
C PRO A 18 7.52 7.23 6.26
N GLY A 19 7.23 7.73 7.47
CA GLY A 19 7.36 6.98 8.72
C GLY A 19 6.41 5.78 8.85
N GLU A 20 5.20 5.89 8.32
CA GLU A 20 4.19 4.82 8.39
C GLU A 20 4.28 3.84 7.21
N SER A 21 5.02 4.22 6.18
CA SER A 21 5.10 3.45 4.94
C SER A 21 5.76 2.08 5.12
N PHE A 22 6.77 1.98 5.97
CA PHE A 22 7.47 0.72 6.22
C PHE A 22 6.55 -0.31 6.87
N LYS A 23 5.79 0.09 7.89
CA LYS A 23 4.84 -0.76 8.59
C LYS A 23 3.69 -1.21 7.68
N ALA A 24 3.19 -0.31 6.84
CA ALA A 24 2.18 -0.63 5.83
C ALA A 24 2.71 -1.67 4.82
N GLN A 25 3.93 -1.51 4.33
CA GLN A 25 4.56 -2.45 3.40
C GLN A 25 4.77 -3.85 4.00
N GLN A 26 5.24 -3.91 5.24
CA GLN A 26 5.42 -5.18 5.94
C GLN A 26 4.08 -5.90 6.07
N LEU A 27 3.04 -5.20 6.54
CA LEU A 27 1.73 -5.82 6.71
C LEU A 27 1.13 -6.28 5.39
N LEU A 28 1.21 -5.49 4.32
CA LEU A 28 0.74 -5.91 3.00
C LEU A 28 1.49 -7.15 2.49
N SER A 29 2.80 -7.21 2.71
CA SER A 29 3.62 -8.38 2.37
C SER A 29 3.23 -9.61 3.19
N THR A 30 3.01 -9.45 4.51
CA THR A 30 2.57 -10.53 5.40
C THR A 30 1.20 -11.08 4.99
N TRP A 31 0.32 -10.22 4.50
CA TRP A 31 -1.01 -10.60 4.02
C TRP A 31 -1.00 -11.12 2.58
N GLY A 32 0.15 -11.17 1.92
CA GLY A 32 0.29 -11.65 0.55
C GLY A 32 -0.34 -10.74 -0.51
N ILE A 33 -0.61 -9.48 -0.17
CA ILE A 33 -1.27 -8.53 -1.07
C ILE A 33 -0.22 -7.97 -2.04
N PRO A 34 -0.37 -8.13 -3.36
CA PRO A 34 0.56 -7.55 -4.33
C PRO A 34 0.39 -6.02 -4.38
N PHE A 35 1.45 -5.29 -4.05
CA PHE A 35 1.47 -3.83 -4.07
C PHE A 35 2.67 -3.28 -4.84
N LYS A 36 2.54 -2.03 -5.31
CA LYS A 36 3.64 -1.23 -5.86
C LYS A 36 3.71 0.09 -5.10
N LEU A 37 4.92 0.45 -4.69
CA LEU A 37 5.19 1.74 -4.08
C LEU A 37 5.71 2.71 -5.12
N GLU A 38 5.28 3.95 -5.01
CA GLU A 38 5.82 5.06 -5.78
C GLU A 38 6.06 6.23 -4.84
N MET A 39 7.31 6.64 -4.70
CA MET A 39 7.68 7.81 -3.91
C MET A 39 7.37 9.06 -4.73
N SER A 40 6.49 9.90 -4.20
CA SER A 40 6.30 11.27 -4.65
C SER A 40 6.97 12.22 -3.66
N SER A 41 7.30 13.45 -4.10
CA SER A 41 8.20 14.37 -3.39
C SER A 41 7.83 14.67 -1.93
N SER A 42 6.58 14.43 -1.53
CA SER A 42 6.07 14.66 -0.17
C SER A 42 5.35 13.44 0.44
N CYS A 43 5.11 12.37 -0.33
CA CYS A 43 4.26 11.25 0.11
C CYS A 43 4.62 9.95 -0.61
N ILE A 44 4.31 8.82 0.00
CA ILE A 44 4.41 7.51 -0.65
C ILE A 44 3.04 7.10 -1.17
N LEU A 45 2.98 6.76 -2.45
CA LEU A 45 1.79 6.25 -3.12
C LEU A 45 1.84 4.73 -3.12
N LEU A 46 0.84 4.12 -2.50
CA LEU A 46 0.63 2.69 -2.57
C LEU A 46 -0.39 2.38 -3.68
N LYS A 47 0.05 1.63 -4.67
CA LYS A 47 -0.78 1.14 -5.77
C LYS A 47 -1.04 -0.35 -5.57
N VAL A 48 -2.31 -0.73 -5.52
CA VAL A 48 -2.78 -2.13 -5.37
C VAL A 48 -3.77 -2.44 -6.47
N LYS A 49 -4.01 -3.72 -6.74
CA LYS A 49 -5.06 -4.11 -7.68
C LYS A 49 -6.42 -3.70 -7.15
N GLU A 50 -7.37 -3.47 -8.05
CA GLU A 50 -8.74 -3.08 -7.68
C GLU A 50 -9.42 -4.07 -6.74
N GLU A 51 -9.26 -5.38 -7.01
CA GLU A 51 -9.77 -6.48 -6.17
C GLU A 51 -9.24 -6.45 -4.72
N ASP A 52 -8.03 -5.91 -4.54
CA ASP A 52 -7.34 -5.86 -3.26
C ASP A 52 -7.51 -4.51 -2.54
N ILE A 53 -8.26 -3.54 -3.11
CA ILE A 53 -8.36 -2.17 -2.54
C ILE A 53 -8.94 -2.18 -1.13
N GLU A 54 -10.02 -2.92 -0.89
CA GLU A 54 -10.65 -2.96 0.44
C GLU A 54 -9.73 -3.60 1.49
N LEU A 55 -9.07 -4.70 1.12
CA LEU A 55 -8.09 -5.38 1.97
C LEU A 55 -6.91 -4.47 2.27
N ALA A 56 -6.33 -3.84 1.24
CA ALA A 56 -5.23 -2.90 1.40
C ALA A 56 -5.60 -1.69 2.26
N LYS A 57 -6.81 -1.15 2.12
CA LYS A 57 -7.33 -0.09 3.00
C LYS A 57 -7.41 -0.53 4.46
N ASN A 58 -7.92 -1.74 4.71
CA ASN A 58 -8.01 -2.27 6.07
C ASN A 58 -6.62 -2.50 6.65
N VAL A 59 -5.70 -3.08 5.88
CA VAL A 59 -4.30 -3.30 6.30
C VAL A 59 -3.59 -1.99 6.57
N VAL A 60 -3.73 -0.99 5.70
CA VAL A 60 -3.12 0.33 5.89
C VAL A 60 -3.77 1.07 7.06
N LYS A 61 -5.08 0.91 7.30
CA LYS A 61 -5.69 1.38 8.55
C LYS A 61 -5.01 0.70 9.74
N PHE A 62 -4.86 -0.62 9.78
CA PHE A 62 -4.15 -1.30 10.87
C PHE A 62 -2.70 -0.83 11.04
N ALA A 63 -2.01 -0.55 9.94
CA ALA A 63 -0.65 -0.02 9.96
C ALA A 63 -0.60 1.39 10.59
N CYS A 64 -1.52 2.26 10.16
CA CYS A 64 -1.60 3.68 10.51
C CYS A 64 -2.54 3.99 11.69
N ILE A 65 -3.17 3.00 12.34
CA ILE A 65 -3.87 3.17 13.62
C ILE A 65 -2.80 3.68 14.58
N LYS A 66 -2.92 4.99 14.87
CA LYS A 66 -2.15 5.81 15.80
C LYS A 66 -1.20 4.98 16.68
N THR A 67 0.07 4.91 16.26
CA THR A 67 1.15 5.13 17.22
C THR A 67 1.14 6.63 17.51
N GLY A 68 0.18 7.12 18.31
CA GLY A 68 -0.02 8.56 18.48
C GLY A 68 -1.35 8.97 19.11
N ASP A 69 -1.62 8.49 20.32
CA ASP A 69 -2.25 9.30 21.37
C ASP A 69 -1.79 8.71 22.72
N VAL A 70 -1.00 9.51 23.45
CA VAL A 70 -0.26 9.30 24.72
C VAL A 70 1.00 8.43 24.73
#